data_AF-A0A1E4T3I8-F1
#
_entry.id   AF-A0A1E4T3I8-F1
#
_cell.length_a   1.000
_cell.length_b   1.000
_cell.length_c   1.000
_cell.angle_alpha   90.00
_cell.angle_beta   90.00
_cell.angle_gamma   90.00
#
_symmetry.space_group_name_H-M   'P 1'
#
loop_
_entity.id
_entity.type
_entity.pdbx_description
1 polymer ?
#
loop_
_entity_poly.entity_id
_entity_poly.type
_entity_poly.pdbx_seq_one_letter_code
_entity_poly.pdbx_strand_id
1 'polypeptide(L)'
;MDSFEARVQFSKQLSSLTPSRQAALDCAKFILRNKDNQDDLFSVILETLNSVDLNCRVNVFQFVEELVSLALVDPEGNDTILKLILKELKTILYTILPQKSGEISDEIRLLTNLSPAFNILVSISKLLNFKNIDYFINLFNSNLLSERDIEFVQLNLSFDDGRLYKSDNPDSLKPPPYSSDPSTTMLNNAWYFLVSKRRQSQYERQLIDFHHTRSPQVASPRRPTRSSPHSVHNNKYIEYDPHPPPVIQLSDELEQQQHNHDKQPMGASTNSLNMTHKQMLQRIEADRERQKRGKENLWKVQRLGNGDLGSKSEFLSLCESFKEFDPVADRPLIDELNDLYDSCVFRPKVEATTNGKSHALTGSDGGKSVTTNDGRNIGNLKPKKPVENEVFKPKLGFLGAGEKIRDNRKSRRM
;
A
#
# COMPACT_ATOMS: atom_id res chain seq x y z
N MET A 1 34.16 3.69 -15.25
CA MET A 1 34.69 2.33 -14.96
C MET A 1 34.87 1.62 -16.28
N ASP A 2 35.79 0.66 -16.35
CA ASP A 2 35.87 -0.24 -17.51
C ASP A 2 34.56 -1.04 -17.65
N SER A 3 34.19 -1.41 -18.88
CA SER A 3 32.91 -2.06 -19.17
C SER A 3 32.73 -3.37 -18.41
N PHE A 4 33.79 -4.18 -18.31
CA PHE A 4 33.74 -5.46 -17.58
C PHE A 4 33.53 -5.26 -16.08
N GLU A 5 34.27 -4.33 -15.48
CA GLU A 5 34.13 -3.99 -14.06
C GLU A 5 32.72 -3.49 -13.73
N ALA A 6 32.20 -2.59 -14.57
CA ALA A 6 30.86 -2.03 -14.40
C ALA A 6 29.77 -3.12 -14.46
N ARG A 7 29.89 -4.05 -15.41
CA ARG A 7 28.98 -5.19 -15.59
C ARG A 7 28.95 -6.11 -14.36
N VAL A 8 30.12 -6.52 -13.89
CA VAL A 8 30.25 -7.43 -12.72
C VAL A 8 29.66 -6.77 -11.46
N GLN A 9 30.00 -5.50 -11.23
CA GLN A 9 29.48 -4.77 -10.09
C GLN A 9 27.95 -4.62 -10.15
N PHE A 10 27.42 -4.22 -11.30
CA PHE A 10 25.99 -3.98 -11.48
C PHE A 10 25.17 -5.27 -11.38
N SER A 11 25.65 -6.37 -11.97
CA SER A 11 25.02 -7.69 -11.86
C SER A 11 24.91 -8.15 -10.40
N LYS A 12 25.97 -7.94 -9.60
CA LYS A 12 25.95 -8.26 -8.16
C LYS A 12 24.95 -7.40 -7.39
N GLN A 13 24.85 -6.10 -7.72
CA GLN A 13 23.91 -5.19 -7.08
C GLN A 13 22.44 -5.54 -7.42
N LEU A 14 22.14 -5.85 -8.68
CA LEU A 14 20.78 -6.18 -9.10
C LEU A 14 20.33 -7.57 -8.60
N SER A 15 21.21 -8.57 -8.60
CA SER A 15 20.87 -9.94 -8.18
C SER A 15 20.57 -10.07 -6.67
N SER A 16 21.01 -9.11 -5.87
CA SER A 16 20.77 -9.04 -4.42
C SER A 16 19.86 -7.87 -4.03
N LEU A 17 19.15 -7.29 -5.00
CA LEU A 17 18.37 -6.08 -4.81
C LEU A 17 17.21 -6.31 -3.82
N THR A 18 17.19 -5.51 -2.77
CA THR A 18 16.14 -5.54 -1.74
C THR A 18 14.97 -4.62 -2.11
N PRO A 19 13.81 -4.70 -1.43
CA PRO A 19 12.68 -3.77 -1.62
C PRO A 19 12.95 -2.32 -1.16
N SER A 20 14.21 -1.99 -0.81
CA SER A 20 14.60 -0.67 -0.35
C SER A 20 14.62 0.31 -1.52
N ARG A 21 13.86 1.41 -1.39
CA ARG A 21 13.91 2.51 -2.36
C ARG A 21 15.32 3.07 -2.52
N GLN A 22 16.08 3.16 -1.43
CA GLN A 22 17.45 3.66 -1.47
C GLN A 22 18.35 2.74 -2.30
N ALA A 23 18.20 1.42 -2.16
CA ALA A 23 18.97 0.45 -2.94
C ALA A 23 18.64 0.55 -4.44
N ALA A 24 17.35 0.69 -4.79
CA ALA A 24 16.92 0.95 -6.17
C ALA A 24 17.52 2.26 -6.73
N LEU A 25 17.51 3.33 -5.93
CA LEU A 25 18.03 4.64 -6.30
C LEU A 25 19.56 4.62 -6.50
N ASP A 26 20.29 3.87 -5.70
CA ASP A 26 21.74 3.72 -5.87
C ASP A 26 22.09 2.95 -7.15
N CYS A 27 21.32 1.89 -7.48
CA CYS A 27 21.45 1.19 -8.77
C CYS A 27 21.11 2.12 -9.96
N ALA A 28 20.06 2.94 -9.84
CA ALA A 28 19.67 3.89 -10.87
C ALA A 28 20.75 4.96 -11.10
N LYS A 29 21.33 5.49 -10.02
CA LYS A 29 22.48 6.39 -10.13
C LYS A 29 23.70 5.71 -10.76
N PHE A 30 23.93 4.43 -10.47
CA PHE A 30 25.07 3.70 -11.03
C PHE A 30 25.02 3.61 -12.55
N ILE A 31 23.90 3.20 -13.13
CA ILE A 31 23.75 3.10 -14.60
C ILE A 31 23.78 4.48 -15.27
N LEU A 32 23.17 5.51 -14.66
CA LEU A 32 23.17 6.87 -15.22
C LEU A 32 24.55 7.54 -15.18
N ARG A 33 25.42 7.16 -14.23
CA ARG A 33 26.82 7.63 -14.16
C ARG A 33 27.72 6.99 -15.20
N ASN A 34 27.43 5.77 -15.64
CA ASN A 34 28.23 5.02 -16.60
C ASN A 34 27.60 5.11 -18.01
N LYS A 35 27.46 6.33 -18.55
CA LYS A 35 26.77 6.59 -19.83
C LYS A 35 27.30 5.75 -21.00
N ASP A 36 28.63 5.62 -21.10
CA ASP A 36 29.29 4.89 -22.19
C ASP A 36 28.97 3.38 -22.20
N ASN A 37 28.53 2.83 -21.06
CA ASN A 37 28.24 1.41 -20.90
C ASN A 37 26.73 1.12 -20.79
N GLN A 38 25.85 2.09 -21.04
CA GLN A 38 24.41 1.94 -20.79
C GLN A 38 23.77 0.77 -21.55
N ASP A 39 24.17 0.52 -22.80
CA ASP A 39 23.63 -0.60 -23.58
C ASP A 39 24.00 -1.96 -22.96
N ASP A 40 25.26 -2.14 -22.57
CA ASP A 40 25.73 -3.35 -21.89
C ASP A 40 25.07 -3.50 -20.51
N LEU A 41 25.03 -2.43 -19.71
CA LEU A 41 24.39 -2.45 -18.40
C LEU A 41 22.88 -2.69 -18.49
N PHE A 42 22.21 -2.23 -19.55
CA PHE A 42 20.81 -2.54 -19.78
C PHE A 42 20.59 -4.04 -20.07
N SER A 43 21.49 -4.68 -20.81
CA SER A 43 21.45 -6.14 -21.01
C SER A 43 21.54 -6.91 -19.68
N VAL A 44 22.34 -6.42 -18.72
CA VAL A 44 22.43 -6.98 -17.37
C VAL A 44 21.09 -6.95 -16.62
N ILE A 45 20.25 -5.93 -16.84
CA ILE A 45 18.91 -5.85 -16.23
C ILE A 45 18.07 -7.06 -16.69
N LEU A 46 18.05 -7.32 -18.01
CA LEU A 46 17.28 -8.41 -18.59
C LEU A 46 17.84 -9.78 -18.17
N GLU A 47 19.16 -9.94 -18.16
CA GLU A 47 19.83 -11.16 -17.67
C GLU A 47 19.52 -11.42 -16.19
N THR A 48 19.53 -10.37 -15.37
CA THR A 48 19.22 -10.48 -13.95
C THR A 48 17.76 -10.90 -13.75
N LEU A 49 16.82 -10.26 -14.47
CA LEU A 49 15.41 -10.65 -14.41
C LEU A 49 15.17 -12.13 -14.72
N ASN A 50 15.95 -12.71 -15.64
CA ASN A 50 15.83 -14.12 -16.00
C ASN A 50 16.50 -15.08 -15.00
N SER A 51 17.51 -14.63 -14.25
CA SER A 51 18.30 -15.46 -13.35
C SER A 51 17.86 -15.43 -11.89
N VAL A 52 17.08 -14.42 -11.48
CA VAL A 52 16.61 -14.27 -10.09
C VAL A 52 15.19 -14.79 -9.87
N ASP A 53 14.85 -15.02 -8.60
CA ASP A 53 13.52 -15.47 -8.18
C ASP A 53 12.44 -14.38 -8.37
N LEU A 54 11.19 -14.82 -8.33
CA LEU A 54 10.02 -13.99 -8.61
C LEU A 54 9.88 -12.76 -7.70
N ASN A 55 10.39 -12.82 -6.46
CA ASN A 55 10.39 -11.68 -5.55
C ASN A 55 11.45 -10.65 -5.94
N CYS A 56 12.68 -11.10 -6.21
CA CYS A 56 13.75 -10.22 -6.66
C CYS A 56 13.39 -9.52 -7.99
N ARG A 57 12.67 -10.21 -8.91
CA ARG A 57 12.17 -9.60 -10.16
C ARG A 57 11.32 -8.35 -9.94
N VAL A 58 10.48 -8.32 -8.91
CA VAL A 58 9.69 -7.12 -8.56
C VAL A 58 10.59 -6.00 -8.06
N ASN A 59 11.61 -6.32 -7.26
CA ASN A 59 12.56 -5.32 -6.77
C ASN A 59 13.32 -4.70 -7.95
N VAL A 60 13.73 -5.50 -8.93
CA VAL A 60 14.35 -5.01 -10.17
C VAL A 60 13.37 -4.14 -10.96
N PHE A 61 12.08 -4.48 -11.03
CA PHE A 61 11.10 -3.61 -11.71
C PHE A 61 10.88 -2.28 -10.98
N GLN A 62 10.89 -2.30 -9.65
CA GLN A 62 10.85 -1.07 -8.84
C GLN A 62 12.11 -0.22 -9.07
N PHE A 63 13.27 -0.85 -9.29
CA PHE A 63 14.47 -0.14 -9.75
C PHE A 63 14.28 0.51 -11.12
N VAL A 64 13.62 -0.16 -12.08
CA VAL A 64 13.32 0.42 -13.40
C VAL A 64 12.46 1.68 -13.27
N GLU A 65 11.48 1.70 -12.37
CA GLU A 65 10.71 2.90 -12.05
C GLU A 65 11.58 4.05 -11.56
N GLU A 66 12.46 3.79 -10.58
CA GLU A 66 13.37 4.80 -10.06
C GLU A 66 14.37 5.28 -11.13
N LEU A 67 14.81 4.39 -12.02
CA LEU A 67 15.64 4.71 -13.16
C LEU A 67 14.94 5.65 -14.14
N VAL A 68 13.68 5.39 -14.48
CA VAL A 68 12.86 6.31 -15.29
C VAL A 68 12.73 7.67 -14.59
N SER A 69 12.43 7.67 -13.29
CA SER A 69 12.27 8.90 -12.51
C SER A 69 13.54 9.77 -12.53
N LEU A 70 14.72 9.17 -12.39
CA LEU A 70 15.99 9.91 -12.41
C LEU A 70 16.43 10.29 -13.82
N ALA A 71 16.21 9.43 -14.82
CA ALA A 71 16.57 9.71 -16.21
C ALA A 71 15.79 10.91 -16.77
N LEU A 72 14.54 11.11 -16.34
CA LEU A 72 13.71 12.24 -16.73
C LEU A 72 14.18 13.61 -16.18
N VAL A 73 15.14 13.64 -15.26
CA VAL A 73 15.77 14.91 -14.82
C VAL A 73 16.65 15.51 -15.92
N ASP A 74 17.28 14.66 -16.73
CA ASP A 74 18.08 15.04 -17.92
C ASP A 74 17.68 14.14 -19.10
N PRO A 75 16.51 14.38 -19.74
CA PRO A 75 15.98 13.49 -20.77
C PRO A 75 16.87 13.41 -22.00
N GLU A 76 17.47 14.53 -22.43
CA GLU A 76 18.35 14.57 -23.62
C GLU A 76 19.60 13.72 -23.40
N GLY A 77 20.21 13.83 -22.21
CA GLY A 77 21.38 13.05 -21.86
C GLY A 77 21.12 11.58 -21.51
N ASN A 78 19.84 11.15 -21.42
CA ASN A 78 19.42 9.80 -21.05
C ASN A 78 18.36 9.21 -22.02
N ASP A 79 18.25 9.75 -23.22
CA ASP A 79 17.26 9.32 -24.21
C ASP A 79 17.43 7.83 -24.61
N THR A 80 18.68 7.37 -24.74
CA THR A 80 18.99 5.96 -25.06
C THR A 80 18.39 5.01 -24.02
N ILE A 81 18.64 5.24 -22.73
CA ILE A 81 18.14 4.38 -21.67
C ILE A 81 16.61 4.43 -21.55
N LEU A 82 15.98 5.60 -21.75
CA LEU A 82 14.52 5.73 -21.77
C LEU A 82 13.88 4.95 -22.92
N LYS A 83 14.47 5.02 -24.12
CA LYS A 83 14.01 4.26 -25.29
C LYS A 83 14.16 2.75 -25.11
N LEU A 84 15.27 2.30 -24.52
CA LEU A 84 15.49 0.89 -24.19
C LEU A 84 14.45 0.37 -23.19
N ILE A 85 14.18 1.13 -22.12
CA ILE A 85 13.16 0.79 -21.13
C ILE A 85 11.79 0.68 -21.79
N LEU A 86 11.39 1.67 -22.59
CA LEU A 86 10.10 1.67 -23.28
C LEU A 86 9.95 0.47 -24.21
N LYS A 87 10.99 0.17 -24.99
CA LYS A 87 11.02 -0.96 -25.93
C LYS A 87 10.85 -2.30 -25.21
N GLU A 88 11.53 -2.50 -24.09
CA GLU A 88 11.53 -3.76 -23.35
C GLU A 88 10.49 -3.86 -22.23
N LEU A 89 9.66 -2.83 -22.01
CA LEU A 89 8.73 -2.79 -20.88
C LEU A 89 7.77 -4.00 -20.86
N LYS A 90 7.28 -4.41 -22.02
CA LYS A 90 6.46 -5.62 -22.17
C LYS A 90 7.26 -6.90 -21.85
N THR A 91 8.52 -6.98 -22.30
CA THR A 91 9.43 -8.10 -22.01
C THR A 91 9.72 -8.20 -20.51
N ILE A 92 9.97 -7.07 -19.85
CA ILE A 92 10.18 -7.00 -18.40
C ILE A 92 8.94 -7.52 -17.66
N LEU A 93 7.75 -7.04 -18.02
CA LEU A 93 6.49 -7.51 -17.45
C LEU A 93 6.27 -9.01 -17.68
N TYR A 94 6.63 -9.52 -18.85
CA TYR A 94 6.56 -10.95 -19.17
C TYR A 94 7.38 -11.80 -18.20
N THR A 95 8.59 -11.35 -17.86
CA THR A 95 9.46 -12.06 -16.92
C THR A 95 8.97 -11.96 -15.48
N ILE A 96 8.31 -10.86 -15.10
CA ILE A 96 7.76 -10.63 -13.75
C ILE A 96 6.41 -11.35 -13.55
N LEU A 97 5.66 -11.57 -14.62
CA LEU A 97 4.35 -12.22 -14.65
C LEU A 97 4.43 -13.48 -15.55
N PRO A 98 5.17 -14.51 -15.12
CA PRO A 98 5.53 -15.65 -15.96
C PRO A 98 4.31 -16.44 -16.45
N GLN A 99 4.47 -17.09 -17.61
CA GLN A 99 3.47 -17.96 -18.22
C GLN A 99 3.34 -19.31 -17.51
N LYS A 100 2.19 -19.98 -17.69
CA LYS A 100 2.09 -21.44 -17.52
C LYS A 100 3.16 -22.15 -18.35
N SER A 101 3.98 -22.96 -17.68
CA SER A 101 4.82 -23.93 -18.40
C SER A 101 3.85 -24.84 -19.15
N GLY A 102 4.09 -25.12 -20.42
CA GLY A 102 3.12 -25.79 -21.31
C GLY A 102 2.69 -27.20 -20.91
N GLU A 103 3.22 -27.74 -19.81
CA GLU A 103 2.68 -28.92 -19.16
C GLU A 103 1.41 -28.52 -18.41
N ILE A 104 0.34 -29.29 -18.63
CA ILE A 104 -0.92 -29.16 -17.89
C ILE A 104 -0.60 -29.47 -16.41
N SER A 105 -0.17 -28.45 -15.68
CA SER A 105 -0.17 -28.45 -14.24
C SER A 105 -1.54 -27.95 -13.82
N ASP A 106 -2.26 -28.78 -13.07
CA ASP A 106 -3.53 -28.44 -12.41
C ASP A 106 -3.36 -27.34 -11.35
N GLU A 107 -2.13 -26.87 -11.12
CA GLU A 107 -1.84 -25.82 -10.15
C GLU A 107 -2.34 -24.45 -10.64
N ILE A 108 -3.33 -23.94 -9.95
CA ILE A 108 -3.84 -22.58 -10.13
C ILE A 108 -2.73 -21.59 -9.74
N ARG A 109 -2.27 -20.79 -10.69
CA ARG A 109 -1.17 -19.85 -10.47
C ARG A 109 -1.67 -18.49 -10.03
N LEU A 110 -1.57 -18.21 -8.74
CA LEU A 110 -1.78 -16.84 -8.28
C LEU A 110 -0.65 -15.94 -8.80
N LEU A 111 -1.00 -14.96 -9.65
CA LEU A 111 -0.09 -13.92 -10.13
C LEU A 111 0.25 -12.95 -8.99
N THR A 112 1.05 -13.40 -8.01
CA THR A 112 1.44 -12.64 -6.81
C THR A 112 2.10 -11.30 -7.11
N ASN A 113 2.75 -11.19 -8.26
CA ASN A 113 3.37 -9.96 -8.74
C ASN A 113 2.43 -9.02 -9.49
N LEU A 114 1.18 -9.40 -9.76
CA LEU A 114 0.25 -8.59 -10.57
C LEU A 114 -0.02 -7.23 -9.94
N SER A 115 -0.28 -7.18 -8.64
CA SER A 115 -0.54 -5.93 -7.92
C SER A 115 0.66 -4.98 -7.89
N PRO A 116 1.88 -5.42 -7.48
CA PRO A 116 3.03 -4.53 -7.53
C PRO A 116 3.40 -4.13 -8.97
N ALA A 117 3.28 -5.03 -9.95
CA ALA A 117 3.52 -4.68 -11.36
C ALA A 117 2.55 -3.60 -11.86
N PHE A 118 1.28 -3.67 -11.47
CA PHE A 118 0.29 -2.61 -11.76
C PHE A 118 0.70 -1.27 -11.17
N ASN A 119 1.04 -1.21 -9.87
CA ASN A 119 1.40 0.05 -9.21
C ASN A 119 2.66 0.67 -9.83
N ILE A 120 3.68 -0.15 -10.12
CA ILE A 120 4.92 0.29 -10.76
C ILE A 120 4.63 0.82 -12.17
N LEU A 121 3.83 0.11 -12.97
CA LEU A 121 3.48 0.56 -14.32
C LEU A 121 2.63 1.83 -14.32
N VAL A 122 1.71 2.02 -13.35
CA VAL A 122 1.00 3.29 -13.13
C VAL A 122 2.01 4.41 -12.88
N SER A 123 2.99 4.20 -12.00
CA SER A 123 3.99 5.21 -11.68
C SER A 123 4.83 5.60 -12.90
N ILE A 124 5.40 4.61 -13.60
CA ILE A 124 6.15 4.82 -14.86
C ILE A 124 5.29 5.57 -15.88
N SER A 125 4.01 5.21 -16.02
CA SER A 125 3.11 5.85 -16.97
C SER A 125 2.81 7.31 -16.63
N LYS A 126 2.68 7.63 -15.32
CA LYS A 126 2.54 9.02 -14.85
C LYS A 126 3.80 9.83 -15.12
N LEU A 127 4.97 9.27 -14.80
CA LEU A 127 6.28 9.89 -15.06
C LEU A 127 6.46 10.23 -16.55
N LEU A 128 6.01 9.34 -17.44
CA LEU A 128 6.10 9.50 -18.88
C LEU A 128 4.93 10.28 -19.51
N ASN A 129 4.03 10.85 -18.69
CA ASN A 129 2.84 11.59 -19.16
C ASN A 129 1.96 10.81 -20.15
N PHE A 130 1.77 9.51 -19.89
CA PHE A 130 1.00 8.63 -20.76
C PHE A 130 -0.49 8.98 -20.78
N LYS A 131 -0.99 9.41 -21.94
CA LYS A 131 -2.36 9.94 -22.08
C LYS A 131 -3.47 8.92 -21.82
N ASN A 132 -3.23 7.64 -22.11
CA ASN A 132 -4.25 6.59 -21.98
C ASN A 132 -4.28 5.95 -20.59
N ILE A 133 -3.55 6.49 -19.60
CA ILE A 133 -3.40 5.86 -18.29
C ILE A 133 -4.74 5.63 -17.58
N ASP A 134 -5.65 6.61 -17.59
CA ASP A 134 -6.94 6.51 -16.89
C ASP A 134 -7.83 5.43 -17.51
N TYR A 135 -7.80 5.29 -18.84
CA TYR A 135 -8.48 4.20 -19.54
C TYR A 135 -8.01 2.84 -19.03
N PHE A 136 -6.69 2.63 -18.94
CA PHE A 136 -6.13 1.36 -18.49
C PHE A 136 -6.31 1.11 -17.00
N ILE A 137 -6.26 2.13 -16.15
CA ILE A 137 -6.57 2.00 -14.71
C ILE A 137 -8.02 1.55 -14.53
N ASN A 138 -8.96 2.22 -15.22
CA ASN A 138 -10.38 1.86 -15.13
C ASN A 138 -10.62 0.45 -15.69
N LEU A 139 -9.98 0.10 -16.81
CA LEU A 139 -10.09 -1.23 -17.41
C LEU A 139 -9.49 -2.31 -16.50
N PHE A 140 -8.33 -2.09 -15.90
CA PHE A 140 -7.70 -3.06 -14.99
C PHE A 140 -8.57 -3.36 -13.76
N ASN A 141 -9.32 -2.35 -13.29
CA ASN A 141 -10.20 -2.46 -12.13
C ASN A 141 -11.61 -2.99 -12.48
N SER A 142 -11.96 -3.14 -13.75
CA SER A 142 -13.25 -3.67 -14.18
C SER A 142 -13.29 -5.21 -14.16
N ASN A 143 -14.46 -5.78 -14.46
CA ASN A 143 -14.58 -7.20 -14.75
C ASN A 143 -14.16 -7.46 -16.20
N LEU A 144 -13.10 -8.23 -16.40
CA LEU A 144 -12.54 -8.53 -17.72
C LEU A 144 -12.99 -9.89 -18.27
N LEU A 145 -13.79 -10.64 -17.51
CA LEU A 145 -14.25 -11.96 -17.90
C LEU A 145 -15.39 -11.87 -18.91
N SER A 146 -15.25 -12.62 -20.00
CA SER A 146 -16.32 -12.80 -20.98
C SER A 146 -17.29 -13.89 -20.54
N GLU A 147 -18.45 -13.95 -21.19
CA GLU A 147 -19.42 -15.04 -20.96
C GLU A 147 -18.79 -16.42 -21.19
N ARG A 148 -17.94 -16.56 -22.22
CA ARG A 148 -17.18 -17.78 -22.50
C ARG A 148 -16.18 -18.13 -21.40
N ASP A 149 -15.56 -17.14 -20.76
CA ASP A 149 -14.67 -17.42 -19.62
C ASP A 149 -15.46 -18.04 -18.46
N ILE A 150 -16.66 -17.52 -18.19
CA ILE A 150 -17.55 -18.02 -17.13
C ILE A 150 -17.97 -19.46 -17.44
N GLU A 151 -18.34 -19.77 -18.69
CA GLU A 151 -18.65 -21.13 -19.12
C GLU A 151 -17.47 -22.08 -18.94
N PHE A 152 -16.25 -21.66 -19.31
CA PHE A 152 -15.05 -22.48 -19.15
C PHE A 152 -14.70 -22.73 -17.69
N VAL A 153 -14.91 -21.76 -16.79
CA VAL A 153 -14.78 -21.96 -15.35
C VAL A 153 -15.77 -23.02 -14.85
N GLN A 154 -17.03 -22.96 -15.29
CA GLN A 154 -18.06 -23.94 -14.90
C GLN A 154 -17.74 -25.35 -15.40
N LEU A 155 -17.09 -25.46 -16.56
CA LEU A 155 -16.59 -26.72 -17.12
C LEU A 155 -15.26 -27.19 -16.50
N ASN A 156 -14.73 -26.46 -15.52
CA ASN A 156 -13.47 -26.75 -14.86
C ASN A 156 -12.26 -26.78 -15.81
N LEU A 157 -12.22 -25.86 -16.77
CA LEU A 157 -11.12 -25.75 -17.71
C LEU A 157 -10.07 -24.76 -17.18
N SER A 158 -8.79 -25.06 -17.41
CA SER A 158 -7.72 -24.11 -17.11
C SER A 158 -7.75 -22.92 -18.06
N PHE A 159 -7.36 -21.74 -17.57
CA PHE A 159 -7.18 -20.58 -18.44
C PHE A 159 -6.15 -20.84 -19.55
N ASP A 160 -6.53 -20.59 -20.80
CA ASP A 160 -5.67 -20.73 -21.99
C ASP A 160 -4.78 -19.49 -22.16
N ASP A 161 -3.60 -19.53 -21.52
CA ASP A 161 -2.58 -18.49 -21.63
C ASP A 161 -2.12 -18.26 -23.07
N GLY A 162 -2.12 -19.30 -23.92
CA GLY A 162 -1.65 -19.22 -25.31
C GLY A 162 -2.48 -18.25 -26.16
N ARG A 163 -3.74 -18.04 -25.81
CA ARG A 163 -4.64 -17.07 -26.46
C ARG A 163 -4.32 -15.61 -26.14
N LEU A 164 -3.60 -15.32 -25.06
CA LEU A 164 -3.21 -13.94 -24.71
C LEU A 164 -2.20 -13.35 -25.70
N TYR A 165 -1.51 -14.20 -26.47
CA TYR A 165 -0.36 -13.82 -27.30
C TYR A 165 -0.64 -13.88 -28.80
N LYS A 166 -1.86 -14.25 -29.21
CA LYS A 166 -2.28 -14.32 -30.63
C LYS A 166 -3.11 -13.09 -30.99
N SER A 167 -2.76 -12.41 -32.08
CA SER A 167 -3.42 -11.19 -32.58
C SER A 167 -4.88 -11.40 -32.98
N ASP A 168 -5.25 -12.64 -33.33
CA ASP A 168 -6.52 -12.95 -33.99
C ASP A 168 -7.57 -13.48 -33.02
N ASN A 169 -7.38 -13.29 -31.72
CA ASN A 169 -8.30 -13.81 -30.71
C ASN A 169 -9.59 -12.95 -30.66
N PRO A 170 -10.78 -13.52 -30.94
CA PRO A 170 -12.05 -12.79 -30.94
C PRO A 170 -12.49 -12.33 -29.54
N ASP A 171 -11.96 -12.92 -28.47
CA ASP A 171 -12.16 -12.46 -27.08
C ASP A 171 -11.03 -11.57 -26.58
N SER A 172 -10.05 -11.24 -27.43
CA SER A 172 -9.01 -10.31 -27.03
C SER A 172 -9.64 -8.97 -26.66
N LEU A 173 -9.14 -8.34 -25.60
CA LEU A 173 -9.49 -6.95 -25.33
C LEU A 173 -9.22 -6.17 -26.62
N LYS A 174 -10.11 -5.27 -27.02
CA LYS A 174 -9.89 -4.53 -28.27
C LYS A 174 -8.51 -3.86 -28.20
N PRO A 175 -7.64 -4.05 -29.21
CA PRO A 175 -6.34 -3.42 -29.20
C PRO A 175 -6.52 -1.91 -29.07
N PRO A 176 -5.65 -1.22 -28.32
CA PRO A 176 -5.76 0.21 -28.14
C PRO A 176 -5.70 0.92 -29.51
N PRO A 177 -6.32 2.10 -29.64
CA PRO A 177 -6.29 2.84 -30.89
C PRO A 177 -4.85 3.05 -31.34
N TYR A 178 -4.61 2.82 -32.64
CA TYR A 178 -3.29 3.00 -33.25
C TYR A 178 -2.78 4.42 -32.95
N SER A 179 -1.59 4.51 -32.37
CA SER A 179 -0.91 5.79 -32.16
C SER A 179 0.21 5.92 -33.18
N SER A 180 0.34 7.10 -33.78
CA SER A 180 1.49 7.44 -34.60
C SER A 180 2.77 7.59 -33.77
N ASP A 181 2.65 7.82 -32.46
CA ASP A 181 3.79 7.89 -31.55
C ASP A 181 4.26 6.49 -31.11
N PRO A 182 5.52 6.11 -31.41
CA PRO A 182 6.10 4.84 -31.00
C PRO A 182 6.08 4.61 -29.49
N SER A 183 6.32 5.67 -28.69
CA SER A 183 6.37 5.57 -27.22
C SER A 183 5.01 5.21 -26.64
N THR A 184 3.97 5.90 -27.10
CA THR A 184 2.57 5.57 -26.78
C THR A 184 2.22 4.14 -27.19
N THR A 185 2.68 3.68 -28.35
CA THR A 185 2.44 2.31 -28.83
C THR A 185 3.12 1.25 -27.94
N MET A 186 4.36 1.50 -27.50
CA MET A 186 5.08 0.61 -26.58
C MET A 186 4.39 0.53 -25.21
N LEU A 187 3.97 1.67 -24.66
CA LEU A 187 3.22 1.72 -23.39
C LEU A 187 1.86 1.04 -23.50
N ASN A 188 1.12 1.29 -24.59
CA ASN A 188 -0.12 0.60 -24.90
C ASN A 188 0.07 -0.94 -24.89
N ASN A 189 1.14 -1.44 -25.51
CA ASN A 189 1.44 -2.87 -25.55
C ASN A 189 1.77 -3.46 -24.16
N ALA A 190 2.52 -2.73 -23.34
CA ALA A 190 2.84 -3.13 -21.98
C ALA A 190 1.58 -3.18 -21.08
N TRP A 191 0.75 -2.13 -21.16
CA TRP A 191 -0.52 -2.07 -20.45
C TRP A 191 -1.50 -3.15 -20.87
N TYR A 192 -1.63 -3.36 -22.17
CA TYR A 192 -2.49 -4.40 -22.72
C TYR A 192 -2.09 -5.78 -22.17
N PHE A 193 -0.79 -6.09 -22.19
CA PHE A 193 -0.27 -7.32 -21.60
C PHE A 193 -0.61 -7.45 -20.10
N LEU A 194 -0.44 -6.38 -19.33
CA LEU A 194 -0.75 -6.39 -17.90
C LEU A 194 -2.26 -6.63 -17.64
N VAL A 195 -3.14 -5.98 -18.41
CA VAL A 195 -4.60 -6.18 -18.30
C VAL A 195 -4.99 -7.59 -18.72
N SER A 196 -4.37 -8.16 -19.75
CA SER A 196 -4.55 -9.57 -20.11
C SER A 196 -4.20 -10.51 -18.94
N LYS A 197 -3.11 -10.23 -18.21
CA LYS A 197 -2.76 -10.96 -16.99
C LYS A 197 -3.74 -10.72 -15.84
N ARG A 198 -4.39 -9.56 -15.77
CA ARG A 198 -5.49 -9.30 -14.83
C ARG A 198 -6.71 -10.16 -15.11
N ARG A 199 -7.10 -10.33 -16.39
CA ARG A 199 -8.17 -11.24 -16.80
C ARG A 199 -7.86 -12.69 -16.40
N GLN A 200 -6.64 -13.16 -16.66
CA GLN A 200 -6.16 -14.47 -16.20
C GLN A 200 -6.34 -14.62 -14.67
N SER A 201 -5.89 -13.63 -13.90
CA SER A 201 -6.06 -13.67 -12.44
C SER A 201 -7.52 -13.68 -11.99
N GLN A 202 -8.43 -13.00 -12.67
CA GLN A 202 -9.87 -13.03 -12.35
C GLN A 202 -10.46 -14.41 -12.64
N TYR A 203 -10.10 -15.00 -13.78
CA TYR A 203 -10.54 -16.34 -14.17
C TYR A 203 -10.10 -17.38 -13.15
N GLU A 204 -8.82 -17.38 -12.80
CA GLU A 204 -8.24 -18.36 -11.88
C GLU A 204 -8.81 -18.23 -10.46
N ARG A 205 -9.14 -17.01 -10.01
CA ARG A 205 -9.87 -16.83 -8.74
C ARG A 205 -11.28 -17.40 -8.79
N GLN A 206 -12.03 -17.16 -9.87
CA GLN A 206 -13.35 -17.76 -10.01
C GLN A 206 -13.30 -19.29 -10.07
N LEU A 207 -12.27 -19.85 -10.71
CA LEU A 207 -12.03 -21.29 -10.73
C LEU A 207 -11.79 -21.84 -9.32
N ILE A 208 -10.95 -21.17 -8.52
CA ILE A 208 -10.73 -21.50 -7.11
C ILE A 208 -12.05 -21.49 -6.34
N ASP A 209 -12.84 -20.42 -6.45
CA ASP A 209 -14.10 -20.26 -5.72
C ASP A 209 -15.11 -21.35 -6.12
N PHE A 210 -15.16 -21.70 -7.40
CA PHE A 210 -16.00 -22.77 -7.91
C PHE A 210 -15.59 -24.15 -7.36
N HIS A 211 -14.29 -24.43 -7.21
CA HIS A 211 -13.82 -25.67 -6.58
C HIS A 211 -14.13 -25.73 -5.07
N HIS A 212 -13.95 -24.63 -4.35
CA HIS A 212 -14.20 -24.56 -2.91
C HIS A 212 -15.68 -24.75 -2.57
N THR A 213 -16.58 -24.25 -3.41
CA THR A 213 -18.04 -24.41 -3.23
C THR A 213 -18.52 -25.83 -3.53
N ARG A 214 -17.77 -26.62 -4.30
CA ARG A 214 -18.14 -27.99 -4.70
C ARG A 214 -17.48 -29.08 -3.85
N SER A 215 -16.43 -28.77 -3.08
CA SER A 215 -15.89 -29.71 -2.09
C SER A 215 -16.94 -29.94 -0.99
N PRO A 216 -17.34 -31.19 -0.71
CA PRO A 216 -18.26 -31.46 0.39
C PRO A 216 -17.62 -30.98 1.69
N GLN A 217 -18.31 -30.08 2.39
CA GLN A 217 -18.05 -29.82 3.80
C GLN A 217 -17.99 -31.17 4.50
N VAL A 218 -16.79 -31.60 4.93
CA VAL A 218 -16.67 -32.76 5.82
C VAL A 218 -17.42 -32.37 7.08
N ALA A 219 -18.64 -32.88 7.20
CA ALA A 219 -19.46 -32.69 8.38
C ALA A 219 -18.66 -33.21 9.58
N SER A 220 -18.22 -32.28 10.43
CA SER A 220 -17.68 -32.63 11.74
C SER A 220 -18.67 -33.56 12.45
N PRO A 221 -18.25 -34.69 13.04
CA PRO A 221 -19.18 -35.64 13.63
C PRO A 221 -19.97 -34.95 14.74
N ARG A 222 -21.29 -34.79 14.54
CA ARG A 222 -22.20 -34.38 15.61
C ARG A 222 -22.18 -35.46 16.69
N ARG A 223 -21.61 -35.11 17.85
CA ARG A 223 -21.66 -35.94 19.05
C ARG A 223 -23.13 -36.10 19.48
N PRO A 224 -23.63 -37.31 19.77
CA PRO A 224 -25.02 -37.51 20.13
C PRO A 224 -25.31 -36.90 21.50
N THR A 225 -26.37 -36.09 21.54
CA THR A 225 -26.94 -35.51 22.76
C THR A 225 -27.58 -36.61 23.60
N ARG A 226 -27.13 -36.75 24.86
CA ARG A 226 -27.84 -37.53 25.88
C ARG A 226 -28.52 -36.53 26.82
N SER A 227 -29.83 -36.69 26.97
CA SER A 227 -30.75 -35.87 27.73
C SER A 227 -30.72 -36.16 29.23
N SER A 228 -30.76 -35.11 30.07
CA SER A 228 -31.52 -35.05 31.34
C SER A 228 -31.45 -33.66 32.00
N PRO A 229 -32.41 -33.33 32.90
CA PRO A 229 -33.04 -32.01 32.88
C PRO A 229 -32.70 -31.09 34.07
N HIS A 230 -32.94 -29.80 33.80
CA HIS A 230 -33.27 -28.68 34.70
C HIS A 230 -32.57 -28.53 36.06
N SER A 231 -31.83 -27.43 36.19
CA SER A 231 -31.98 -26.56 37.36
C SER A 231 -31.76 -25.09 36.97
N VAL A 232 -32.77 -24.28 37.26
CA VAL A 232 -32.80 -22.83 37.18
C VAL A 232 -32.02 -22.28 38.37
N HIS A 233 -30.99 -21.45 38.16
CA HIS A 233 -30.65 -20.37 39.10
C HIS A 233 -29.69 -19.32 38.52
N ASN A 234 -30.18 -18.08 38.53
CA ASN A 234 -29.53 -16.78 38.73
C ASN A 234 -28.19 -16.45 38.05
N ASN A 235 -28.28 -15.47 37.14
CA ASN A 235 -27.20 -14.58 36.73
C ASN A 235 -26.65 -13.80 37.94
N LYS A 236 -25.43 -14.14 38.36
CA LYS A 236 -24.49 -13.21 39.01
C LYS A 236 -23.28 -13.07 38.11
N TYR A 237 -22.84 -11.82 37.98
CA TYR A 237 -21.60 -11.34 37.38
C TYR A 237 -20.44 -12.35 37.45
N ILE A 238 -19.80 -12.63 36.30
CA ILE A 238 -18.45 -13.17 36.22
C ILE A 238 -17.58 -12.19 35.42
N GLU A 239 -16.77 -11.49 36.21
CA GLU A 239 -15.44 -10.94 35.99
C GLU A 239 -14.71 -11.45 34.72
N TYR A 240 -14.22 -10.51 33.89
CA TYR A 240 -13.35 -10.82 32.74
C TYR A 240 -11.93 -11.16 33.23
N ASP A 241 -11.52 -12.41 33.06
CA ASP A 241 -10.14 -12.87 33.22
C ASP A 241 -9.42 -12.81 31.85
N PRO A 242 -8.25 -12.13 31.72
CA PRO A 242 -7.53 -12.04 30.45
C PRO A 242 -6.59 -13.25 30.29
N HIS A 243 -7.05 -14.31 29.64
CA HIS A 243 -6.17 -15.37 29.16
C HIS A 243 -5.88 -15.24 27.65
N PRO A 244 -4.60 -15.34 27.22
CA PRO A 244 -4.24 -15.35 25.81
C PRO A 244 -4.68 -16.68 25.14
N PRO A 245 -4.89 -16.67 23.80
CA PRO A 245 -5.26 -17.88 23.07
C PRO A 245 -4.15 -18.94 23.14
N PRO A 246 -4.50 -20.24 23.04
CA PRO A 246 -3.58 -21.33 23.31
C PRO A 246 -2.44 -21.38 22.27
N VAL A 247 -1.22 -21.47 22.79
CA VAL A 247 0.01 -21.76 22.04
C VAL A 247 -0.09 -23.17 21.50
N ILE A 248 -0.09 -23.32 20.16
CA ILE A 248 0.09 -24.62 19.51
C ILE A 248 1.57 -25.01 19.72
N GLN A 249 1.84 -25.94 20.63
CA GLN A 249 3.14 -26.60 20.75
C GLN A 249 3.35 -27.52 19.55
N LEU A 250 3.96 -27.02 18.48
CA LEU A 250 4.69 -27.84 17.51
C LEU A 250 6.16 -27.82 17.91
N SER A 251 6.58 -28.78 18.73
CA SER A 251 8.00 -29.03 19.00
C SER A 251 8.25 -30.54 19.04
N ASP A 252 9.27 -30.95 18.27
CA ASP A 252 10.13 -32.13 18.46
C ASP A 252 10.04 -33.31 17.47
N GLU A 253 9.11 -33.38 16.52
CA GLU A 253 9.06 -34.49 15.54
C GLU A 253 9.49 -34.15 14.10
N LEU A 254 9.84 -32.89 13.79
CA LEU A 254 10.25 -32.47 12.43
C LEU A 254 11.76 -32.24 12.24
N GLU A 255 12.58 -32.34 13.29
CA GLU A 255 14.03 -32.08 13.19
C GLU A 255 14.88 -33.31 12.83
N GLN A 256 14.33 -34.54 12.82
CA GLN A 256 15.10 -35.75 12.53
C GLN A 256 15.10 -36.19 11.05
N GLN A 257 14.46 -35.45 10.15
CA GLN A 257 14.46 -35.76 8.69
C GLN A 257 15.36 -34.83 7.85
N GLN A 258 16.16 -33.94 8.47
CA GLN A 258 16.98 -32.96 7.74
C GLN A 258 18.45 -33.35 7.51
N HIS A 259 18.87 -34.60 7.78
CA HIS A 259 20.30 -34.97 7.64
C HIS A 259 20.64 -36.01 6.55
N ASN A 260 19.80 -36.22 5.53
CA ASN A 260 20.19 -37.06 4.39
C ASN A 260 19.48 -36.64 3.09
N HIS A 261 20.00 -35.62 2.39
CA HIS A 261 19.77 -35.48 0.95
C HIS A 261 20.82 -34.57 0.28
N ASP A 262 22.11 -34.91 0.42
CA ASP A 262 23.17 -34.43 -0.49
C ASP A 262 23.54 -35.56 -1.46
N LYS A 263 22.70 -35.74 -2.48
CA LYS A 263 23.07 -36.33 -3.78
C LYS A 263 22.21 -35.68 -4.85
N GLN A 264 22.80 -34.75 -5.61
CA GLN A 264 22.18 -34.22 -6.82
C GLN A 264 22.04 -35.32 -7.89
N PRO A 265 20.88 -35.47 -8.53
CA PRO A 265 20.81 -35.92 -9.90
C PRO A 265 20.80 -34.70 -10.82
N MET A 266 21.79 -34.66 -11.71
CA MET A 266 21.83 -33.76 -12.88
C MET A 266 20.64 -34.07 -13.80
N GLY A 267 19.93 -33.02 -14.22
CA GLY A 267 18.98 -33.08 -15.33
C GLY A 267 17.51 -33.30 -14.94
N ALA A 268 16.90 -32.33 -14.28
CA ALA A 268 15.45 -32.16 -14.28
C ALA A 268 15.13 -30.66 -14.35
N SER A 269 14.34 -30.26 -15.35
CA SER A 269 13.80 -28.91 -15.49
C SER A 269 13.04 -28.56 -14.20
N THR A 270 13.67 -27.77 -13.34
CA THR A 270 13.08 -27.33 -12.08
C THR A 270 11.85 -26.50 -12.41
N ASN A 271 10.67 -26.93 -11.95
CA ASN A 271 9.44 -26.12 -11.99
C ASN A 271 9.72 -24.77 -11.32
N SER A 272 10.01 -23.75 -12.11
CA SER A 272 10.44 -22.40 -11.68
C SER A 272 9.34 -21.60 -10.97
N LEU A 273 8.24 -22.27 -10.60
CA LEU A 273 6.94 -21.68 -10.30
C LEU A 273 6.38 -22.14 -8.95
N ASN A 274 6.95 -23.19 -8.35
CA ASN A 274 6.66 -23.55 -6.97
C ASN A 274 7.69 -22.89 -6.05
N MET A 275 7.27 -21.80 -5.41
CA MET A 275 8.11 -21.05 -4.48
C MET A 275 8.44 -21.91 -3.27
N THR A 276 9.73 -22.03 -2.94
CA THR A 276 10.18 -22.70 -1.72
C THR A 276 9.64 -22.00 -0.48
N HIS A 277 9.52 -22.71 0.65
CA HIS A 277 9.09 -22.12 1.91
C HIS A 277 9.92 -20.89 2.31
N LYS A 278 11.25 -20.96 2.12
CA LYS A 278 12.15 -19.83 2.34
C LYS A 278 11.79 -18.63 1.48
N GLN A 279 11.54 -18.83 0.19
CA GLN A 279 11.17 -17.75 -0.73
C GLN A 279 9.78 -17.16 -0.39
N MET A 280 8.84 -17.98 0.09
CA MET A 280 7.55 -17.50 0.59
C MET A 280 7.72 -16.60 1.81
N LEU A 281 8.51 -17.01 2.81
CA LEU A 281 8.80 -16.18 3.99
C LEU A 281 9.51 -14.88 3.62
N GLN A 282 10.50 -14.95 2.72
CA GLN A 282 11.18 -13.77 2.20
C GLN A 282 10.22 -12.81 1.49
N ARG A 283 9.22 -13.35 0.77
CA ARG A 283 8.19 -12.53 0.15
C ARG A 283 7.30 -11.85 1.18
N ILE A 284 6.82 -12.59 2.18
CA ILE A 284 5.99 -12.04 3.26
C ILE A 284 6.73 -10.90 3.96
N GLU A 285 8.00 -11.11 4.30
CA GLU A 285 8.81 -10.08 4.96
C GLU A 285 9.08 -8.87 4.04
N ALA A 286 9.34 -9.10 2.75
CA ALA A 286 9.51 -8.03 1.78
C ALA A 286 8.23 -7.19 1.62
N ASP A 287 7.05 -7.83 1.60
CA ASP A 287 5.77 -7.13 1.49
C ASP A 287 5.43 -6.39 2.79
N ARG A 288 5.74 -6.96 3.96
CA ARG A 288 5.65 -6.29 5.27
C ARG A 288 6.50 -5.02 5.29
N GLU A 289 7.75 -5.12 4.83
CA GLU A 289 8.68 -4.01 4.81
C GLU A 289 8.27 -2.94 3.78
N ARG A 290 7.75 -3.34 2.61
CA ARG A 290 7.15 -2.40 1.63
C ARG A 290 5.98 -1.64 2.23
N GLN A 291 5.06 -2.34 2.89
CA GLN A 291 3.89 -1.71 3.50
C GLN A 291 4.28 -0.77 4.64
N LYS A 292 5.25 -1.18 5.48
CA LYS A 292 5.81 -0.34 6.54
C LYS A 292 6.37 0.97 5.96
N ARG A 293 7.28 0.89 4.98
CA ARG A 293 7.85 2.09 4.32
C ARG A 293 6.82 2.93 3.59
N GLY A 294 5.80 2.30 2.99
CA GLY A 294 4.68 3.01 2.38
C GLY A 294 3.94 3.90 3.38
N LYS A 295 3.82 3.46 4.63
CA LYS A 295 3.17 4.21 5.72
C LYS A 295 4.08 5.29 6.32
N GLU A 296 5.40 5.14 6.27
CA GLU A 296 6.37 6.10 6.82
C GLU A 296 6.31 7.50 6.19
N ASN A 297 5.73 7.64 4.99
CA ASN A 297 5.59 8.93 4.32
C ASN A 297 4.16 9.48 4.33
N LEU A 298 3.16 8.73 4.83
CA LEU A 298 1.76 9.16 4.81
C LEU A 298 1.49 10.41 5.63
N TRP A 299 2.27 10.63 6.69
CA TRP A 299 2.15 11.79 7.58
C TRP A 299 3.01 12.98 7.12
N LYS A 300 3.80 12.84 6.04
CA LYS A 300 4.63 13.96 5.56
C LYS A 300 3.77 15.01 4.88
N VAL A 301 3.81 16.22 5.44
CA VAL A 301 3.17 17.38 4.85
C VAL A 301 4.09 18.01 3.80
N GLN A 302 3.63 18.10 2.55
CA GLN A 302 4.32 18.87 1.51
C GLN A 302 4.01 20.36 1.67
N ARG A 303 5.02 21.12 2.10
CA ARG A 303 4.96 22.58 2.16
C ARG A 303 5.59 23.16 0.90
N LEU A 304 4.75 23.52 -0.08
CA LEU A 304 5.21 24.19 -1.30
C LEU A 304 5.69 25.62 -0.93
N GLY A 305 6.99 25.90 -1.05
CA GLY A 305 7.63 27.17 -0.64
C GLY A 305 8.90 26.95 0.22
N ASN A 306 9.47 28.01 0.81
CA ASN A 306 10.66 27.96 1.67
C ASN A 306 10.45 27.22 3.03
N GLY A 307 9.56 26.23 3.09
CA GLY A 307 9.25 25.49 4.32
C GLY A 307 8.48 26.31 5.36
N ASP A 308 7.89 27.44 4.96
CA ASP A 308 7.18 28.33 5.88
C ASP A 308 5.96 27.61 6.48
N LEU A 309 5.82 27.66 7.81
CA LEU A 309 4.73 27.03 8.56
C LEU A 309 3.35 27.61 8.19
N GLY A 310 3.32 28.78 7.55
CA GLY A 310 2.10 29.46 7.08
C GLY A 310 1.60 29.01 5.71
N SER A 311 2.16 27.96 5.10
CA SER A 311 1.70 27.53 3.78
C SER A 311 0.22 27.08 3.82
N LYS A 312 -0.64 27.81 3.09
CA LYS A 312 -2.07 27.52 2.98
C LYS A 312 -2.34 26.11 2.46
N SER A 313 -1.39 25.46 1.78
CA SER A 313 -1.56 24.12 1.23
C SER A 313 -1.75 23.06 2.31
N GLU A 314 -1.06 23.18 3.46
CA GLU A 314 -1.22 22.26 4.60
C GLU A 314 -2.64 22.40 5.18
N PHE A 315 -3.08 23.64 5.42
CA PHE A 315 -4.41 23.93 5.94
C PHE A 315 -5.54 23.45 5.02
N LEU A 316 -5.43 23.70 3.71
CA LEU A 316 -6.44 23.27 2.74
C LEU A 316 -6.54 21.74 2.67
N SER A 317 -5.39 21.04 2.64
CA SER A 317 -5.37 19.58 2.64
C SER A 317 -5.99 18.99 3.92
N LEU A 318 -5.77 19.64 5.06
CA LEU A 318 -6.41 19.25 6.32
C LEU A 318 -7.92 19.48 6.27
N CYS A 319 -8.38 20.66 5.84
CA CYS A 319 -9.81 20.97 5.70
C CYS A 319 -10.56 19.98 4.80
N GLU A 320 -9.95 19.54 3.71
CA GLU A 320 -10.55 18.53 2.81
C GLU A 320 -10.62 17.13 3.45
N SER A 321 -9.74 16.84 4.41
CA SER A 321 -9.68 15.53 5.08
C SER A 321 -10.60 15.41 6.30
N PHE A 322 -10.99 16.54 6.90
CA PHE A 322 -11.84 16.54 8.08
C PHE A 322 -13.28 16.19 7.74
N LYS A 323 -13.89 15.39 8.63
CA LYS A 323 -15.34 15.14 8.63
C LYS A 323 -16.02 16.16 9.52
N GLU A 324 -17.31 16.39 9.27
CA GLU A 324 -18.12 17.16 10.21
C GLU A 324 -18.10 16.50 11.59
N PHE A 325 -18.09 17.34 12.63
CA PHE A 325 -18.10 16.89 14.01
C PHE A 325 -19.36 16.06 14.30
N ASP A 326 -19.16 14.85 14.82
CA ASP A 326 -20.24 13.97 15.26
C ASP A 326 -20.36 14.05 16.79
N PRO A 327 -21.42 14.69 17.32
CA PRO A 327 -21.60 14.88 18.76
C PRO A 327 -21.83 13.59 19.55
N VAL A 328 -22.05 12.46 18.88
CA VAL A 328 -22.20 11.14 19.51
C VAL A 328 -20.91 10.33 19.36
N ALA A 329 -20.33 10.26 18.15
CA ALA A 329 -19.15 9.45 17.90
C ALA A 329 -17.85 10.07 18.44
N ASP A 330 -17.73 11.41 18.44
CA ASP A 330 -16.50 12.12 18.85
C ASP A 330 -16.49 12.47 20.34
N ARG A 331 -17.65 12.38 21.01
CA ARG A 331 -17.82 12.73 22.42
C ARG A 331 -16.94 11.93 23.40
N PRO A 332 -16.72 10.61 23.22
CA PRO A 332 -15.83 9.85 24.12
C PRO A 332 -14.41 10.41 24.19
N LEU A 333 -13.84 10.85 23.06
CA LEU A 333 -12.50 11.44 23.01
C LEU A 333 -12.46 12.79 23.74
N ILE A 334 -13.50 13.60 23.58
CA ILE A 334 -13.62 14.91 24.22
C ILE A 334 -13.75 14.75 25.74
N ASP A 335 -14.60 13.82 26.19
CA ASP A 335 -14.80 13.56 27.61
C ASP A 335 -13.51 13.03 28.26
N GLU A 336 -12.79 12.12 27.59
CA GLU A 336 -11.47 11.63 28.05
C GLU A 336 -10.43 12.76 28.17
N LEU A 337 -10.38 13.67 27.20
CA LEU A 337 -9.49 14.83 27.24
C LEU A 337 -9.85 15.80 28.38
N ASN A 338 -11.15 16.00 28.65
CA ASN A 338 -11.61 16.84 29.75
C ASN A 338 -11.30 16.22 31.11
N ASP A 339 -11.51 14.91 31.27
CA ASP A 339 -11.16 14.18 32.49
C ASP A 339 -9.65 14.26 32.77
N LEU A 340 -8.82 14.10 31.74
CA LEU A 340 -7.38 14.32 31.83
C LEU A 340 -7.04 15.75 32.25
N TYR A 341 -7.67 16.75 31.64
CA TYR A 341 -7.47 18.15 32.01
C TYR A 341 -7.83 18.42 33.48
N ASP A 342 -9.00 17.96 33.93
CA ASP A 342 -9.44 18.14 35.32
C ASP A 342 -8.57 17.38 36.32
N SER A 343 -8.00 16.23 35.92
CA SER A 343 -7.03 15.49 36.75
C SER A 343 -5.68 16.20 36.89
N CYS A 344 -5.28 17.00 35.88
CA CYS A 344 -4.00 17.69 35.84
C CYS A 344 -4.08 19.13 36.40
N VAL A 345 -5.28 19.71 36.51
CA VAL A 345 -5.47 21.04 37.08
C VAL A 345 -5.64 20.94 38.60
N PHE A 346 -4.57 21.26 39.33
CA PHE A 346 -4.63 21.37 40.78
C PHE A 346 -5.48 22.58 41.18
N ARG A 347 -6.73 22.35 41.59
CA ARG A 347 -7.57 23.40 42.19
C ARG A 347 -7.21 23.55 43.67
N PRO A 348 -6.76 24.72 44.13
CA PRO A 348 -6.55 24.93 45.56
C PRO A 348 -7.89 24.80 46.29
N LYS A 349 -7.95 23.96 47.32
CA LYS A 349 -9.15 23.80 48.16
C LYS A 349 -9.51 25.16 48.76
N VAL A 350 -10.68 25.68 48.39
CA VAL A 350 -11.27 26.83 49.09
C VAL A 350 -11.70 26.32 50.47
N GLU A 351 -11.05 26.80 51.52
CA GLU A 351 -11.41 26.49 52.89
C GLU A 351 -12.85 26.94 53.15
N ALA A 352 -13.72 25.98 53.50
CA ALA A 352 -15.08 26.26 53.89
C ALA A 352 -15.07 27.08 55.20
N THR A 353 -15.57 28.31 55.14
CA THR A 353 -15.79 29.15 56.31
C THR A 353 -16.94 28.56 57.15
N THR A 354 -16.60 27.75 58.13
CA THR A 354 -17.55 27.29 59.15
C THR A 354 -17.86 28.44 60.12
N ASN A 355 -19.04 29.03 60.01
CA ASN A 355 -19.56 29.94 61.02
C ASN A 355 -20.05 29.15 62.26
N GLY A 356 -19.20 29.16 63.29
CA GLY A 356 -19.55 29.32 64.72
C GLY A 356 -20.63 28.44 65.36
N LYS A 357 -20.19 27.50 66.20
CA LYS A 357 -20.73 27.35 67.57
C LYS A 357 -19.61 26.90 68.51
N SER A 358 -19.38 27.73 69.51
CA SER A 358 -18.34 27.63 70.52
C SER A 358 -18.63 26.54 71.55
N HIS A 359 -17.59 25.80 71.94
CA HIS A 359 -17.42 25.35 73.32
C HIS A 359 -15.93 25.31 73.69
N ALA A 360 -15.66 25.75 74.91
CA ALA A 360 -14.36 26.14 75.41
C ALA A 360 -13.61 25.00 76.12
N LEU A 361 -12.27 25.06 75.98
CA LEU A 361 -11.19 24.69 76.92
C LEU A 361 -10.93 23.21 77.28
N THR A 362 -9.74 22.75 76.87
CA THR A 362 -8.60 22.17 77.63
C THR A 362 -7.69 21.54 76.56
N GLY A 363 -6.39 21.82 76.39
CA GLY A 363 -5.31 21.98 77.35
C GLY A 363 -4.29 20.87 77.05
N SER A 364 -3.05 21.25 76.72
CA SER A 364 -1.82 20.47 76.45
C SER A 364 -1.43 20.36 74.96
N ASP A 365 -0.41 21.05 74.45
CA ASP A 365 1.05 21.05 74.74
C ASP A 365 1.82 20.15 73.74
N GLY A 366 2.95 20.64 73.24
CA GLY A 366 3.85 19.90 72.34
C GLY A 366 4.11 20.52 70.97
N GLY A 367 4.91 21.59 70.93
CA GLY A 367 5.37 22.21 69.68
C GLY A 367 6.41 21.40 68.89
N LYS A 368 6.67 21.86 67.66
CA LYS A 368 8.01 22.14 67.11
C LYS A 368 7.88 22.85 65.76
N SER A 369 8.29 24.11 65.74
CA SER A 369 8.68 24.88 64.56
C SER A 369 9.87 24.23 63.86
N VAL A 370 9.88 24.27 62.52
CA VAL A 370 11.10 24.61 61.75
C VAL A 370 10.69 25.55 60.62
N THR A 371 11.31 26.73 60.69
CA THR A 371 11.38 27.85 59.74
C THR A 371 11.99 27.42 58.41
N THR A 372 11.55 27.95 57.26
CA THR A 372 12.26 29.09 56.61
C THR A 372 11.34 30.03 55.82
N ASN A 373 11.35 31.31 56.25
CA ASN A 373 11.24 32.57 55.48
C ASN A 373 12.03 32.53 54.15
N ASP A 374 11.90 33.39 53.14
CA ASP A 374 11.20 34.63 52.75
C ASP A 374 11.53 34.72 51.22
N GLY A 375 10.84 35.34 50.28
CA GLY A 375 9.75 36.31 50.27
C GLY A 375 9.81 37.09 48.94
N ARG A 376 8.66 37.67 48.55
CA ARG A 376 8.46 38.80 47.59
C ARG A 376 8.66 38.48 46.09
N ASN A 377 7.87 38.98 45.14
CA ASN A 377 6.83 40.00 45.15
C ASN A 377 5.90 39.79 43.95
N ILE A 378 4.59 39.95 44.14
CA ILE A 378 3.55 39.81 43.13
C ILE A 378 3.26 41.20 42.53
N GLY A 379 3.49 41.35 41.22
CA GLY A 379 3.05 42.50 40.44
C GLY A 379 1.64 42.26 39.89
N ASN A 380 0.70 43.10 40.30
CA ASN A 380 -0.70 43.15 39.89
C ASN A 380 -0.91 43.31 38.37
N LEU A 381 -1.71 42.45 37.75
CA LEU A 381 -2.53 42.79 36.57
C LEU A 381 -3.94 42.19 36.72
N LYS A 382 -4.93 43.08 36.73
CA LYS A 382 -6.36 42.81 36.97
C LYS A 382 -7.00 41.95 35.86
N PRO A 383 -8.04 41.15 36.17
CA PRO A 383 -8.75 40.33 35.18
C PRO A 383 -9.70 41.18 34.33
N LYS A 384 -9.63 41.04 33.00
CA LYS A 384 -10.67 41.54 32.07
C LYS A 384 -11.78 40.49 31.94
N LYS A 385 -13.02 40.96 32.02
CA LYS A 385 -14.28 40.20 31.93
C LYS A 385 -14.44 39.49 30.55
N PRO A 386 -15.20 38.39 30.48
CA PRO A 386 -15.49 37.69 29.23
C PRO A 386 -16.45 38.52 28.36
N VAL A 387 -16.18 38.58 27.05
CA VAL A 387 -17.10 39.16 26.07
C VAL A 387 -18.02 38.04 25.59
N GLU A 388 -19.32 38.29 25.73
CA GLU A 388 -20.41 37.43 25.29
C GLU A 388 -20.48 37.32 23.76
N ASN A 389 -20.85 36.12 23.33
CA ASN A 389 -21.29 35.67 22.01
C ASN A 389 -21.81 36.74 21.03
N GLU A 390 -21.12 36.90 19.90
CA GLU A 390 -21.77 37.32 18.65
C GLU A 390 -21.85 36.14 17.68
N VAL A 391 -23.10 35.70 17.46
CA VAL A 391 -23.51 34.73 16.45
C VAL A 391 -23.33 35.36 15.06
N PHE A 392 -22.32 34.92 14.31
CA PHE A 392 -22.17 35.30 12.90
C PHE A 392 -23.14 34.48 12.03
N LYS A 393 -24.22 35.13 11.57
CA LYS A 393 -25.10 34.58 10.51
C LYS A 393 -24.51 34.92 9.13
N PRO A 394 -24.35 33.95 8.21
CA PRO A 394 -23.93 34.27 6.85
C PRO A 394 -25.09 34.90 6.06
N LYS A 395 -24.84 36.06 5.46
CA LYS A 395 -25.75 36.71 4.50
C LYS A 395 -25.71 35.94 3.17
N LEU A 396 -26.84 35.32 2.81
CA LEU A 396 -27.13 34.91 1.44
C LEU A 396 -27.23 36.16 0.56
N GLY A 397 -26.41 36.23 -0.50
CA GLY A 397 -26.48 37.26 -1.53
C GLY A 397 -26.47 36.63 -2.91
N PHE A 398 -27.67 36.37 -3.44
CA PHE A 398 -27.91 36.13 -4.86
C PHE A 398 -27.65 37.43 -5.63
N LEU A 399 -26.83 37.38 -6.68
CA LEU A 399 -26.87 38.35 -7.80
C LEU A 399 -26.40 37.63 -9.07
N GLY A 400 -27.35 37.41 -9.97
CA GLY A 400 -27.10 36.96 -11.33
C GLY A 400 -26.87 38.14 -12.27
N ALA A 401 -25.89 37.98 -13.16
CA ALA A 401 -25.75 38.59 -14.48
C ALA A 401 -24.64 37.76 -15.17
N GLY A 402 -24.79 37.14 -16.33
CA GLY A 402 -25.62 37.49 -17.47
C GLY A 402 -24.77 38.19 -18.53
N GLU A 403 -23.70 37.55 -19.06
CA GLU A 403 -23.00 38.06 -20.23
C GLU A 403 -22.79 36.99 -21.31
N LYS A 404 -23.28 37.36 -22.50
CA LYS A 404 -23.34 36.62 -23.76
C LYS A 404 -21.95 36.56 -24.39
N ILE A 405 -21.51 35.38 -24.83
CA ILE A 405 -20.42 35.27 -25.82
C ILE A 405 -21.01 34.85 -27.17
N ARG A 406 -20.71 35.70 -28.16
CA ARG A 406 -21.17 35.70 -29.54
C ARG A 406 -20.67 34.50 -30.33
N ASP A 407 -21.60 33.86 -31.04
CA ASP A 407 -21.35 33.14 -32.28
C ASP A 407 -20.68 34.06 -33.31
N ASN A 408 -19.61 33.59 -33.93
CA ASN A 408 -19.08 34.21 -35.15
C ASN A 408 -18.77 33.13 -36.19
N ARG A 409 -19.83 32.62 -36.84
CA ARG A 409 -19.74 32.08 -38.20
C ARG A 409 -19.91 33.24 -39.18
N LYS A 410 -18.91 33.49 -40.02
CA LYS A 410 -19.15 33.94 -41.40
C LYS A 410 -18.01 33.55 -42.33
N SER A 411 -18.42 32.81 -43.36
CA SER A 411 -17.73 32.42 -44.58
C SER A 411 -17.10 33.59 -45.35
N ARG A 412 -16.01 33.29 -46.08
CA ARG A 412 -15.84 33.50 -47.55
C ARG A 412 -14.51 32.86 -47.98
N ARG A 413 -14.56 31.79 -48.80
CA ARG A 413 -14.34 31.79 -50.26
C ARG A 413 -12.98 32.37 -50.69
N MET A 414 -12.04 31.49 -51.06
CA MET A 414 -11.79 31.14 -52.46
C MET A 414 -11.56 29.64 -52.57
#